data_AF-A0A2V9P439-F1
#
_entry.id   AF-A0A2V9P439-F1
#
_cell.length_a   1.000
_cell.length_b   1.000
_cell.length_c   1.000
_cell.angle_alpha   90.00
_cell.angle_beta   90.00
_cell.angle_gamma   90.00
#
_symmetry.space_group_name_H-M   'P 1'
#
loop_
_entity.id
_entity.type
_entity.pdbx_description
1 polymer ?
#
loop_
_entity_poly.entity_id
_entity_poly.type
_entity_poly.pdbx_seq_one_letter_code
_entity_poly.pdbx_strand_id
1 'polypeptide(L)'
;MKLLRPIAIAVLFVGVFFYYTTYRSGTLRLLNAPPTKVEITEAASNEPLDADEQNNISVYRKNIGSVVNVTSKAVAFDFFYGLVPQEGQGS
;
A
#
# COMPACT_ATOMS: atom_id res chain seq x y z
N MET A 1 22.47 -33.02 -38.73
CA MET A 1 21.30 -32.40 -39.41
C MET A 1 19.93 -32.79 -38.84
N LYS A 2 19.79 -33.87 -38.05
CA LYS A 2 18.50 -34.30 -37.46
C LYS A 2 17.93 -33.35 -36.39
N LEU A 3 18.78 -32.57 -35.72
CA LEU A 3 18.39 -31.63 -34.66
C LEU A 3 18.10 -30.21 -35.15
N LEU A 4 18.52 -29.85 -36.36
CA LEU A 4 18.26 -28.51 -36.94
C LEU A 4 16.77 -28.29 -37.17
N ARG A 5 16.07 -29.32 -37.66
CA ARG A 5 14.64 -29.27 -37.93
C ARG A 5 13.79 -29.05 -36.68
N PRO A 6 13.95 -29.79 -35.56
CA PRO A 6 13.19 -29.53 -34.34
C PRO A 6 13.56 -28.18 -33.70
N ILE A 7 14.82 -27.74 -33.77
CA ILE A 7 15.22 -26.43 -33.22
C ILE A 7 14.57 -25.28 -34.00
N ALA A 8 14.58 -25.33 -35.34
CA ALA A 8 13.94 -24.31 -36.17
C ALA A 8 12.42 -24.20 -35.88
N ILE A 9 11.75 -25.35 -35.68
CA ILE A 9 10.33 -25.39 -35.32
C ILE A 9 10.10 -24.79 -33.93
N ALA A 10 10.95 -25.12 -32.94
CA ALA A 10 10.84 -24.56 -31.59
C ALA A 10 11.01 -23.04 -31.59
N VAL A 11 12.01 -22.52 -32.31
CA VAL A 11 12.23 -21.06 -32.44
C VAL A 11 11.05 -20.38 -33.11
N LEU A 12 10.46 -21.01 -34.14
CA LEU A 12 9.26 -20.49 -34.80
C LEU A 12 8.08 -20.41 -33.83
N PHE A 13 7.81 -21.46 -33.05
CA PHE A 13 6.73 -21.44 -32.07
C PHE A 13 6.92 -20.39 -30.98
N VAL A 14 8.15 -20.27 -30.45
CA VAL A 14 8.49 -19.25 -29.43
C VAL A 14 8.32 -17.85 -30.02
N GLY A 15 8.79 -17.62 -31.25
CA GLY A 15 8.66 -16.33 -31.92
C GLY A 15 7.20 -15.93 -32.18
N VAL A 16 6.38 -16.86 -32.65
CA VAL A 16 4.94 -16.62 -32.89
C VAL A 16 4.21 -16.34 -31.58
N PHE A 17 4.48 -17.12 -30.53
CA PHE A 17 3.90 -16.90 -29.21
C PHE A 17 4.27 -15.53 -28.65
N PHE A 18 5.56 -15.17 -28.69
CA PHE A 18 6.03 -13.87 -28.22
C PHE A 18 5.42 -12.71 -29.02
N TYR A 19 5.34 -12.86 -30.35
CA TYR A 19 4.72 -11.85 -31.20
C TYR A 19 3.24 -11.64 -30.86
N TYR A 20 2.47 -12.70 -30.64
CA TYR A 20 1.03 -12.56 -30.33
C TYR A 20 0.76 -12.09 -28.90
N THR A 21 1.52 -12.58 -27.92
CA THR A 21 1.25 -12.30 -26.50
C THR A 21 1.88 -11.00 -26.02
N THR A 22 3.03 -10.63 -26.56
CA THR A 22 3.82 -9.48 -26.06
C THR A 22 3.80 -8.33 -27.05
N TYR A 23 4.23 -8.56 -28.30
CA TYR A 23 4.39 -7.46 -29.26
C TYR A 23 3.05 -6.98 -29.85
N ARG A 24 2.16 -7.91 -30.17
CA ARG A 24 0.79 -7.68 -30.64
C ARG A 24 -0.20 -7.71 -29.47
N SER A 25 0.24 -7.34 -28.25
CA SER A 25 -0.65 -7.10 -27.11
C SER A 25 -1.56 -5.92 -27.42
N GLY A 26 -2.53 -6.18 -28.31
CA GLY A 26 -3.66 -5.32 -28.56
C GLY A 26 -4.45 -5.29 -27.26
N THR A 27 -4.75 -4.07 -26.83
CA THR A 27 -5.58 -3.76 -25.68
C THR A 27 -6.71 -4.78 -25.57
N LEU A 28 -6.63 -5.69 -24.59
CA LEU A 28 -7.78 -6.45 -24.16
C LEU A 28 -8.78 -5.42 -23.65
N ARG A 29 -9.72 -5.04 -24.52
CA ARG A 29 -10.86 -4.20 -24.14
C ARG A 29 -11.73 -5.05 -23.23
N LEU A 30 -11.44 -5.00 -21.92
CA LEU A 30 -12.42 -5.37 -20.92
C LEU A 30 -13.63 -4.48 -21.18
N LEU A 31 -14.74 -5.09 -21.64
CA LEU A 31 -15.95 -4.35 -21.97
C LEU A 31 -16.51 -3.57 -20.76
N ASN A 32 -16.06 -3.89 -19.54
CA ASN A 32 -16.42 -3.23 -18.29
C ASN A 32 -15.19 -2.93 -17.39
N ALA A 33 -14.07 -2.45 -17.93
CA ALA A 33 -13.02 -1.92 -17.04
C ALA A 33 -13.56 -0.65 -16.35
N PRO A 34 -13.54 -0.56 -15.00
CA PRO A 34 -13.87 0.69 -14.33
C PRO A 34 -12.89 1.79 -14.79
N PRO A 35 -13.37 3.03 -14.98
CA PRO A 35 -12.54 4.11 -15.50
C PRO A 35 -11.28 4.28 -14.63
N THR A 36 -10.13 4.32 -15.29
CA THR A 36 -8.80 4.49 -14.67
C THR A 36 -8.68 5.81 -13.89
N LYS A 37 -9.60 6.74 -14.13
CA LYS A 37 -9.75 7.97 -13.36
C LYS A 37 -10.72 7.72 -12.21
N VAL A 38 -10.17 7.34 -11.07
CA VAL A 38 -10.88 7.45 -9.79
C VAL A 38 -10.88 8.93 -9.43
N GLU A 39 -11.99 9.63 -9.65
CA GLU A 39 -12.17 10.91 -9.00
C GLU A 39 -12.28 10.64 -7.50
N ILE A 40 -11.38 11.26 -6.73
CA ILE A 40 -11.51 11.29 -5.28
C ILE A 40 -12.74 12.14 -5.01
N THR A 41 -13.90 11.49 -4.94
CA THR A 41 -15.08 12.09 -4.33
C THR A 41 -14.75 12.23 -2.85
N GLU A 42 -14.13 13.34 -2.51
CA GLU A 42 -14.02 13.76 -1.12
C GLU A 42 -15.46 13.92 -0.62
N ALA A 43 -15.86 13.09 0.34
CA ALA A 43 -17.11 13.26 1.06
C ALA A 43 -16.96 14.48 1.98
N ALA A 44 -16.78 15.66 1.40
CA ALA A 44 -16.85 16.91 2.11
C ALA A 44 -18.31 17.07 2.54
N SER A 45 -18.57 16.94 3.85
CA SER A 45 -19.84 17.39 4.41
C SER A 45 -19.89 18.90 4.20
N ASN A 46 -20.70 19.36 3.24
CA ASN A 46 -20.95 20.79 3.00
C ASN A 46 -21.77 21.43 4.13
N GLU A 47 -22.15 20.66 5.15
CA GLU A 47 -22.86 21.16 6.31
C GLU A 47 -21.91 21.97 7.20
N PRO A 48 -22.33 23.16 7.66
CA PRO A 48 -21.57 23.90 8.66
C PRO A 48 -21.48 23.05 9.93
N LEU A 49 -20.29 23.04 10.54
CA LEU A 49 -20.07 22.36 11.82
C LEU A 49 -21.12 22.82 12.83
N ASP A 50 -21.74 21.88 13.53
CA ASP A 50 -22.66 22.22 14.59
C ASP A 50 -21.92 22.86 15.79
N ALA A 51 -22.68 23.41 16.74
CA ALA A 51 -22.08 24.10 17.89
C ALA A 51 -21.26 23.15 18.79
N ASP A 52 -21.66 21.88 18.88
CA ASP A 52 -20.99 20.87 19.71
C ASP A 52 -19.68 20.40 19.05
N GLU A 53 -19.68 20.21 17.73
CA GLU A 53 -18.52 19.92 16.91
C GLU A 53 -17.49 21.05 16.98
N GLN A 54 -17.94 22.30 16.83
CA GLN A 54 -17.06 23.47 16.99
C GLN A 54 -16.44 23.54 18.39
N ASN A 55 -17.24 23.27 19.43
CA ASN A 55 -16.75 23.22 20.80
C ASN A 55 -15.69 22.12 20.96
N ASN A 56 -15.98 20.90 20.51
CA ASN A 56 -15.04 19.78 20.57
C ASN A 56 -13.73 20.10 19.84
N ILE A 57 -13.80 20.62 18.62
CA ILE A 57 -12.62 21.01 17.84
C ILE A 57 -11.81 22.09 18.59
N SER A 58 -12.48 23.07 19.19
CA SER A 58 -11.81 24.14 19.94
C SER A 58 -11.07 23.61 21.17
N VAL A 59 -11.69 22.67 21.91
CA VAL A 59 -11.09 22.01 23.07
C VAL A 59 -9.88 21.18 22.64
N TYR A 60 -10.01 20.38 21.59
CA TYR A 60 -8.89 19.60 21.06
C TYR A 60 -7.73 20.51 20.63
N ARG A 61 -7.99 21.53 19.81
CA ARG A 61 -6.95 22.45 19.33
C ARG A 61 -6.24 23.18 20.46
N LYS A 62 -6.97 23.56 21.51
CA LYS A 62 -6.40 24.28 22.66
C LYS A 62 -5.52 23.39 23.53
N ASN A 63 -5.83 22.10 23.64
CA ASN A 63 -5.18 21.20 24.60
C ASN A 63 -4.18 20.22 23.99
N ILE A 64 -4.14 20.05 22.66
CA ILE A 64 -3.28 19.06 22.01
C ILE A 64 -1.78 19.25 22.31
N GLY A 65 -1.32 20.48 22.47
CA GLY A 65 0.07 20.77 22.83
C GLY A 65 0.47 20.31 24.23
N SER A 66 -0.51 20.03 25.09
CA SER A 66 -0.31 19.53 26.45
C SER A 66 -0.38 18.01 26.55
N VAL A 67 -0.72 17.31 25.45
CA VAL A 67 -0.80 15.85 25.42
C VAL A 67 0.54 15.29 24.94
N VAL A 68 1.14 14.43 25.75
CA VAL A 68 2.40 13.77 25.44
C VAL A 68 2.21 12.27 25.29
N ASN A 69 2.89 11.66 24.33
CA ASN A 69 2.99 10.21 24.23
C ASN A 69 4.14 9.73 25.12
N VAL A 70 3.83 8.95 26.15
CA VAL A 70 4.82 8.38 27.05
C VAL A 70 5.05 6.92 26.67
N THR A 71 6.27 6.57 26.29
CA THR A 71 6.67 5.19 25.99
C THR A 71 7.72 4.74 26.99
N SER A 72 7.40 3.68 27.75
CA SER A 72 8.31 3.12 28.75
C SER A 72 9.29 2.15 28.11
N LYS A 73 10.60 2.37 28.33
CA LYS A 73 11.64 1.42 27.96
C LYS A 73 12.22 0.79 29.22
N ALA A 74 12.07 -0.52 29.36
CA ALA A 74 12.76 -1.29 30.39
C ALA A 74 14.05 -1.88 29.82
N VAL A 75 15.07 -2.05 30.65
CA VAL A 75 16.27 -2.79 30.26
C VAL A 75 16.18 -4.16 30.93
N ALA A 76 16.27 -5.21 30.13
CA ALA A 76 16.31 -6.58 30.62
C ALA A 76 17.67 -7.22 30.26
N PHE A 77 18.06 -8.22 31.03
CA PHE A 77 19.19 -9.06 30.67
C PHE A 77 18.74 -10.12 29.66
N ASP A 78 19.49 -10.25 28.57
CA ASP A 78 19.42 -11.43 27.72
C ASP A 78 20.08 -12.63 28.43
N PHE A 79 19.89 -13.83 27.89
CA PHE A 79 20.49 -15.09 28.36
C PHE A 79 22.01 -14.99 28.59
N PHE A 80 22.70 -14.12 27.83
CA PHE A 80 24.14 -13.86 27.95
C PHE A 80 24.50 -12.72 28.91
N TYR A 81 23.58 -12.27 29.77
CA TYR A 81 23.76 -11.13 30.68
C TYR A 81 24.07 -9.80 29.97
N GLY A 82 23.74 -9.69 28.68
CA GLY A 82 23.79 -8.43 27.94
C GLY A 82 22.57 -7.56 28.24
N LEU A 83 22.76 -6.25 28.34
CA LEU A 83 21.66 -5.29 28.49
C LEU A 83 20.93 -5.13 27.15
N VAL A 84 19.64 -5.45 27.10
CA VAL A 84 18.78 -5.29 25.91
C VAL A 84 17.57 -4.42 26.25
N PRO A 85 17.26 -3.39 25.43
CA PRO A 85 16.05 -2.59 25.63
C PRO A 85 14.80 -3.40 25.26
N GLN A 86 13.80 -3.40 26.15
CA GLN A 86 12.47 -3.90 25.90
C GLN A 86 11.49 -2.71 25.92
N GLU A 87 10.79 -2.52 24.81
CA GLU A 87 9.74 -1.51 24.70
C GLU A 87 8.44 -2.13 25.23
N GLY A 88 7.96 -1.63 26.37
CA GLY A 88 6.64 -1.93 26.88
C GLY A 88 5.70 -0.81 26.45
N GLN A 89 4.56 -1.15 25.85
CA GLN A 89 3.46 -0.19 25.81
C GLN A 89 2.99 -0.03 27.26
N GLY A 90 3.14 1.16 27.84
CA GLY A 90 2.64 1.42 29.20
C GLY A 90 1.14 1.06 29.28
N SER A 91 0.72 0.52 30.43
CA SER A 91 -0.70 0.20 30.67
C SER A 91 -1.58 1.43 30.58
#